data_AF-A0A9X3CJI8-F1
#
_entry.id   AF-A0A9X3CJI8-F1
#
_cell.length_a   1.000
_cell.length_b   1.000
_cell.length_c   1.000
_cell.angle_alpha   90.00
_cell.angle_beta   90.00
_cell.angle_gamma   90.00
#
_symmetry.space_group_name_H-M   'P 1'
#
loop_
_entity.id
_entity.type
_entity.pdbx_description
1 polymer ?
#
loop_
_entity_poly.entity_id
_entity_poly.type
_entity_poly.pdbx_seq_one_letter_code
_entity_poly.pdbx_strand_id
1 'polypeptide(L)' 'MSARNLSELLNTTLLIHSEKLSNLDRDTLTGFLEQLNRGRALSNKQIKLCQKLVRKTNQACVFIHDPNVP' A
#
# COMPACT_ATOMS: atom_id res chain seq x y z
N MET A 1 -9.21 -9.60 0.57
CA MET A 1 -7.84 -9.48 0.03
C MET A 1 -6.95 -10.46 0.77
N SER A 2 -6.22 -11.30 0.05
CA SER A 2 -5.23 -12.20 0.65
C SER A 2 -3.97 -11.42 1.07
N ALA A 3 -3.22 -11.91 2.06
CA ALA A 3 -1.96 -11.32 2.52
C ALA A 3 -0.93 -11.18 1.38
N ARG A 4 -0.93 -12.12 0.42
CA ARG A 4 -0.11 -12.07 -0.81
C ARG A 4 -0.39 -10.81 -1.63
N ASN A 5 -1.66 -10.56 -1.97
CA ASN A 5 -2.07 -9.39 -2.75
C ASN A 5 -1.69 -8.07 -2.05
N LEU A 6 -1.72 -8.05 -0.71
CA LEU A 6 -1.34 -6.85 0.03
C LEU A 6 0.18 -6.62 0.00
N SER A 7 0.98 -7.68 0.06
CA SER A 7 2.44 -7.59 -0.06
C SER A 7 2.87 -7.11 -1.44
N GLU A 8 2.22 -7.61 -2.50
CA GLU A 8 2.50 -7.18 -3.88
C GLU A 8 2.11 -5.72 -4.10
N LEU A 9 0.95 -5.30 -3.58
CA LEU A 9 0.51 -3.91 -3.65
C LEU A 9 1.48 -2.97 -2.94
N LEU A 10 1.94 -3.34 -1.74
CA LEU A 10 2.92 -2.58 -0.97
C LEU A 10 4.26 -2.48 -1.69
N ASN A 11 4.74 -3.61 -2.25
CA ASN A 11 5.99 -3.66 -2.98
C ASN A 11 5.94 -2.75 -4.21
N THR A 12 4.86 -2.81 -4.99
CA THR A 12 4.65 -1.94 -6.15
C THR A 12 4.53 -0.46 -5.74
N THR A 13 3.82 -0.16 -4.64
CA THR A 13 3.67 1.23 -4.16
C THR A 13 5.02 1.81 -3.71
N LEU A 14 5.82 1.02 -2.99
CA LEU A 14 7.17 1.43 -2.58
C LEU A 14 8.10 1.57 -3.78
N LEU A 15 8.02 0.69 -4.78
CA LEU A 15 8.87 0.74 -5.97
C LEU A 15 8.53 1.94 -6.87
N ILE A 16 7.24 2.19 -7.15
CA ILE A 16 6.81 3.20 -8.13
C ILE A 16 6.64 4.58 -7.49
N HIS A 17 6.29 4.66 -6.21
CA HIS A 17 5.91 5.92 -5.56
C HIS A 17 6.75 6.28 -4.34
N SER A 18 7.90 5.63 -4.14
CA SER A 18 8.87 5.95 -3.06
C SER A 18 9.15 7.46 -2.94
N GLU A 19 9.33 8.15 -4.07
CA GLU A 19 9.67 9.57 -4.12
C GLU A 19 8.49 10.50 -3.79
N LYS A 20 7.25 10.03 -4.04
CA LYS A 20 6.01 10.75 -3.70
C LYS A 20 5.56 10.50 -2.26
N LEU A 21 6.12 9.48 -1.61
CA LEU A 21 5.88 9.16 -0.22
C LEU A 21 6.78 9.99 0.68
N SER A 22 6.21 10.59 1.72
CA SER A 22 6.98 11.11 2.84
C SER A 22 7.82 9.99 3.45
N ASN A 23 9.00 10.31 3.97
CA ASN A 23 9.88 9.33 4.64
C ASN A 23 9.11 8.50 5.70
N LEU A 24 8.23 9.14 6.48
CA LEU A 24 7.38 8.47 7.47
C LEU A 24 6.40 7.46 6.86
N ASP A 25 5.77 7.80 5.73
CA ASP A 25 4.83 6.91 5.05
C ASP A 25 5.60 5.73 4.42
N ARG A 26 6.80 5.97 3.89
CA ARG A 26 7.70 4.96 3.33
C ARG A 26 8.16 3.96 4.40
N ASP A 27 8.60 4.44 5.56
CA ASP A 27 8.97 3.60 6.71
C ASP A 27 7.79 2.74 7.18
N THR A 28 6.61 3.35 7.26
CA THR A 28 5.38 2.65 7.69
C THR A 28 4.99 1.52 6.73
N LEU A 29 5.01 1.79 5.42
CA LEU A 29 4.71 0.78 4.40
C LEU A 29 5.78 -0.32 4.34
N THR A 30 7.06 0.04 4.53
CA THR A 30 8.17 -0.92 4.60
C THR A 30 8.01 -1.85 5.80
N GLY A 31 7.68 -1.31 6.97
CA GLY A 31 7.42 -2.10 8.17
C GLY A 31 6.22 -3.04 8.03
N PHE A 32 5.19 -2.67 7.24
CA PHE A 32 4.08 -3.57 6.92
C PHE A 32 4.50 -4.68 5.94
N LEU A 33 5.31 -4.34 4.93
CA LEU A 33 5.83 -5.32 3.98
C LEU A 33 6.71 -6.36 4.68
N GLU A 34 7.60 -5.95 5.58
CA GLU A 34 8.41 -6.87 6.37
C GLU A 34 7.58 -7.82 7.22
N GLN A 35 6.50 -7.33 7.85
CA GLN A 35 5.60 -8.19 8.63
C GLN A 35 4.95 -9.25 7.75
N LEU A 36 4.45 -8.87 6.58
CA LEU A 36 3.85 -9.80 5.62
C LEU A 36 4.88 -10.81 5.08
N ASN A 37 6.10 -10.37 4.76
CA ASN A 37 7.19 -11.23 4.29
C ASN A 37 7.62 -12.24 5.36
N ARG A 38 7.52 -11.89 6.65
CA ARG A 38 7.74 -12.80 7.78
C ARG A 38 6.53 -13.71 8.05
N GLY A 39 5.53 -13.72 7.17
CA GLY A 39 4.31 -14.53 7.31
C GLY A 39 3.36 -14.04 8.41
N ARG A 40 3.55 -12.83 8.95
CA ARG A 40 2.65 -12.27 9.97
C ARG A 40 1.49 -11.57 9.30
N ALA A 41 0.29 -11.81 9.83
CA ALA A 41 -0.90 -11.08 9.42
C ALA A 41 -0.85 -9.65 9.96
N LEU A 42 -1.23 -8.69 9.12
CA LEU A 42 -1.46 -7.33 9.57
C LEU A 42 -2.80 -7.22 10.29
N SER A 43 -2.85 -6.40 11.33
CA SER A 43 -4.09 -6.07 12.01
C SER A 43 -5.02 -5.26 11.11
N ASN A 44 -6.33 -5.33 11.34
CA ASN A 44 -7.31 -4.51 10.59
C ASN A 44 -7.00 -3.01 10.60
N LYS A 45 -6.42 -2.48 11.69
CA LYS A 45 -5.96 -1.08 11.75
C LYS A 45 -4.82 -0.80 10.77
N GLN A 46 -3.84 -1.69 10.69
CA GLN A 46 -2.71 -1.58 9.76
C GLN A 46 -3.18 -1.75 8.31
N ILE A 47 -4.12 -2.66 8.04
CA ILE A 47 -4.71 -2.83 6.70
C ILE A 47 -5.42 -1.55 6.26
N LYS A 48 -6.25 -0.95 7.12
CA LYS A 48 -6.92 0.33 6.82
C LYS A 48 -5.93 1.47 6.58
N LEU A 49 -4.85 1.53 7.37
CA LEU A 49 -3.81 2.54 7.21
C LEU A 49 -3.04 2.34 5.90
N CYS A 50 -2.65 1.10 5.59
CA CYS A 50 -2.04 0.71 4.32
C CYS A 50 -2.93 1.12 3.13
N GLN A 51 -4.23 0.82 3.17
CA GLN A 51 -5.17 1.22 2.12
C GLN A 51 -5.28 2.74 2.00
N LYS A 52 -5.32 3.47 3.11
CA LYS A 52 -5.38 4.94 3.11
C LYS A 52 -4.12 5.55 2.50
N LEU A 53 -2.94 5.03 2.87
CA LEU A 53 -1.66 5.48 2.33
C LEU A 53 -1.55 5.17 0.84
N VAL A 54 -1.79 3.94 0.42
CA VAL A 54 -1.79 3.54 -0.99
C VAL A 54 -2.78 4.38 -1.80
N ARG A 55 -4.00 4.64 -1.28
CA ARG A 55 -4.97 5.54 -1.94
C ARG A 55 -4.46 6.97 -2.05
N LYS A 56 -3.87 7.53 -0.99
CA LYS A 56 -3.30 8.89 -1.01
C LYS A 56 -2.20 9.01 -2.05
N THR A 57 -1.33 7.99 -2.14
CA THR A 57 -0.21 7.95 -3.08
C THR A 57 -0.68 7.69 -4.51
N ASN A 58 -1.67 6.83 -4.71
CA ASN A 58 -2.28 6.58 -6.02
C ASN A 58 -3.16 7.75 -6.48
N GLN A 59 -3.87 8.46 -5.60
CA GLN A 59 -4.54 9.73 -5.94
C GLN A 59 -3.52 10.80 -6.35
N ALA A 60 -2.32 10.79 -5.77
CA ALA A 60 -1.21 11.60 -6.25
C ALA A 60 -0.55 11.06 -7.54
N CYS A 61 -1.04 9.95 -8.10
CA CYS A 61 -0.46 9.33 -9.30
C CYS A 61 -1.42 9.05 -10.46
N VAL A 62 -2.74 9.05 -10.27
CA VAL A 62 -3.71 8.43 -11.19
C VAL A 62 -5.11 9.02 -10.86
N PHE A 63 -5.89 9.79 -11.66
CA PHE A 63 -6.22 9.81 -13.10
C PHE A 63 -6.58 8.48 -13.78
N ILE A 64 -6.86 7.45 -12.99
CA ILE A 64 -7.58 6.24 -13.43
C ILE A 64 -8.69 6.05 -12.40
N HIS A 65 -9.65 6.97 -12.51
CA HIS A 65 -11.01 6.65 -12.18
C HIS A 65 -11.52 5.85 -13.38
N ASP A 66 -11.65 4.54 -13.23
CA ASP A 66 -12.58 3.80 -14.06
C ASP A 66 -13.80 3.50 -13.18
N PRO A 67 -14.84 4.37 -13.21
CA PRO A 67 -16.08 4.14 -12.49
C PRO A 67 -17.03 3.18 -13.21
N ASN A 68 -16.60 2.46 -14.25
CA ASN A 68 -17.51 1.62 -15.02
C ASN A 68 -16.96 0.21 -15.23
N VAL A 69 -17.36 -0.70 -14.35
CA VAL A 69 -17.59 -2.10 -14.72
C VAL A 69 -18.97 -2.46 -14.12
N PRO A 70 -19.88 -3.02 -14.95
CA PRO A 70 -21.24 -2.51 -15.23
C PRO A 70 -22.31 -2.68 -14.15
#